data_AF-A0A4P6B3X1-F1
#
_entry.id   AF-A0A4P6B3X1-F1
#
_cell.length_a   1.000
_cell.length_b   1.000
_cell.length_c   1.000
_cell.angle_alpha   90.00
_cell.angle_beta   90.00
_cell.angle_gamma   90.00
#
_symmetry.space_group_name_H-M   'P 1'
#
loop_
_entity.id
_entity.type
_entity.pdbx_description
1 polymer ?
#
loop_
_entity_poly.entity_id
_entity_poly.type
_entity_poly.pdbx_seq_one_letter_code
_entity_poly.pdbx_strand_id
1 'polypeptide(L)' 'MNINATFIGQIIALFAIFMLFAGYYLGKRKTKTPILTAIAAFLTAFVPLFAIIFLAYLVLKDDIAEVKE' A
#
# COMPACT_ATOMS: atom_id res chain seq x y z
N MET A 1 -31.03 5.93 -1.02
CA MET A 1 -29.99 5.46 -1.97
C MET A 1 -29.73 3.99 -1.70
N ASN A 2 -29.77 3.14 -2.72
CA ASN A 2 -29.51 1.71 -2.58
C ASN A 2 -28.08 1.43 -3.08
N ILE A 3 -27.08 1.73 -2.23
CA ILE A 3 -25.70 1.40 -2.56
C ILE A 3 -25.56 -0.11 -2.44
N ASN A 4 -25.37 -0.76 -3.58
CA ASN A 4 -25.21 -2.20 -3.64
C ASN A 4 -23.87 -2.58 -2.97
N ALA A 5 -23.90 -3.54 -2.04
CA ALA A 5 -22.72 -4.04 -1.36
C ALA A 5 -21.66 -4.57 -2.35
N THR A 6 -22.10 -5.12 -3.49
CA THR A 6 -21.21 -5.54 -4.59
C THR A 6 -20.42 -4.38 -5.17
N PHE A 7 -21.04 -3.21 -5.30
CA PHE A 7 -20.38 -2.01 -5.83
C PHE A 7 -19.30 -1.49 -4.88
N ILE A 8 -19.57 -1.47 -3.57
CA ILE A 8 -18.56 -1.13 -2.55
C ILE A 8 -17.39 -2.14 -2.59
N GLY A 9 -17.69 -3.44 -2.68
CA GLY A 9 -16.67 -4.49 -2.75
C GLY A 9 -15.74 -4.36 -3.95
N GLN A 10 -16.26 -3.97 -5.11
CA GLN A 10 -15.46 -3.72 -6.32
C GLN A 10 -14.48 -2.56 -6.14
N ILE A 11 -14.91 -1.47 -5.49
CA ILE A 11 -14.04 -0.32 -5.19
C ILE A 11 -12.90 -0.74 -4.25
N ILE A 12 -13.22 -1.47 -3.18
CA ILE A 12 -12.20 -1.96 -2.23
C ILE A 12 -11.23 -2.93 -2.92
N ALA A 13 -11.71 -3.82 -3.78
CA ALA A 13 -10.86 -4.76 -4.52
C ALA A 13 -9.88 -4.04 -5.46
N LEU A 14 -10.35 -3.05 -6.22
CA LEU A 14 -9.49 -2.21 -7.06
C LEU A 14 -8.46 -1.44 -6.22
N PHE A 15 -8.87 -0.90 -5.08
CA PHE A 15 -7.98 -0.20 -4.16
C PHE A 15 -6.91 -1.15 -3.56
N ALA A 16 -7.28 -2.38 -3.23
CA ALA A 16 -6.36 -3.39 -2.71
C ALA A 16 -5.30 -3.78 -3.76
N ILE A 17 -5.70 -3.96 -5.02
CA ILE A 17 -4.77 -4.20 -6.12
C ILE A 17 -3.81 -3.01 -6.28
N PHE A 18 -4.34 -1.78 -6.26
CA PHE A 18 -3.52 -0.57 -6.31
C PHE A 18 -2.50 -0.50 -5.16
N MET A 19 -2.94 -0.76 -3.92
CA MET A 19 -2.07 -0.80 -2.74
C MET A 19 -0.99 -1.87 -2.82
N LEU A 20 -1.29 -3.04 -3.40
CA LEU A 20 -0.30 -4.10 -3.62
C LEU A 20 0.83 -3.62 -4.54
N PHE A 21 0.48 -3.05 -5.70
CA PHE A 21 1.48 -2.53 -6.65
C PHE A 21 2.24 -1.34 -6.09
N ALA A 22 1.55 -0.39 -5.45
CA ALA A 22 2.18 0.77 -4.81
C ALA A 22 3.13 0.33 -3.70
N GLY A 23 2.69 -0.56 -2.80
CA GLY A 23 3.49 -1.11 -1.72
C GLY A 23 4.72 -1.88 -2.20
N TYR A 24 4.58 -2.65 -3.29
CA TYR A 24 5.71 -3.33 -3.91
C TYR A 24 6.71 -2.36 -4.53
N TYR A 25 6.22 -1.35 -5.26
CA TYR A 25 7.06 -0.35 -5.92
C TYR A 25 7.83 0.51 -4.92
N LEU A 26 7.15 1.02 -3.88
CA LEU A 26 7.78 1.76 -2.79
C LEU A 26 8.70 0.85 -1.99
N GLY A 27 8.25 -0.38 -1.69
CA GLY A 27 9.04 -1.38 -0.99
C GLY A 27 10.36 -1.70 -1.69
N LYS A 28 10.37 -1.79 -3.02
CA LYS A 28 11.59 -2.07 -3.80
C LYS A 28 12.68 -0.99 -3.64
N ARG A 29 12.28 0.26 -3.41
CA ARG A 29 13.21 1.40 -3.27
C ARG A 29 13.56 1.70 -1.81
N LYS A 30 12.60 1.49 -0.90
CA LYS A 30 12.65 1.98 0.49
C LYS A 30 12.73 0.88 1.55
N THR A 31 12.57 -0.39 1.19
CA THR A 31 12.58 -1.52 2.15
C THR A 31 13.47 -2.68 1.70
N LYS A 32 14.11 -3.37 2.66
CA LYS A 32 14.95 -4.55 2.36
C LYS A 32 14.12 -5.76 1.92
N THR A 33 12.81 -5.71 2.15
CA THR A 33 11.86 -6.82 1.98
C THR A 33 10.62 -6.38 1.19
N PRO A 34 10.75 -6.11 -0.12
CA PRO A 34 9.68 -5.55 -0.95
C PRO A 34 8.39 -6.40 -0.99
N ILE A 35 8.52 -7.73 -0.90
CA ILE A 35 7.37 -8.65 -0.91
C ILE A 35 6.54 -8.51 0.37
N LEU A 36 7.19 -8.43 1.55
CA LEU A 36 6.50 -8.23 2.83
C LEU A 36 5.79 -6.88 2.86
N THR A 37 6.43 -5.83 2.31
CA THR A 37 5.82 -4.49 2.22
C THR A 37 4.59 -4.47 1.31
N ALA A 38 4.61 -5.19 0.19
CA ALA A 38 3.46 -5.33 -0.70
C ALA A 38 2.29 -6.05 -0.01
N ILE A 39 2.56 -7.16 0.70
CA ILE A 39 1.54 -7.91 1.43
C ILE A 39 0.94 -7.05 2.55
N ALA A 40 1.77 -6.31 3.29
CA ALA A 40 1.31 -5.38 4.33
C ALA A 40 0.44 -4.25 3.76
N ALA A 41 0.82 -3.67 2.61
CA ALA A 41 0.04 -2.65 1.91
C ALA A 41 -1.32 -3.21 1.44
N PHE A 42 -1.33 -4.44 0.90
CA PHE A 42 -2.56 -5.11 0.49
C PHE A 42 -3.51 -5.39 1.67
N LEU A 43 -2.99 -5.89 2.79
CA LEU A 43 -3.79 -6.16 3.98
C LEU A 43 -4.35 -4.87 4.60
N THR A 44 -3.58 -3.78 4.60
CA THR A 44 -4.05 -2.48 5.08
C THR A 44 -5.11 -1.85 4.17
N ALA A 45 -5.22 -2.26 2.90
CA ALA A 45 -6.24 -1.75 1.97
C ALA A 45 -7.68 -2.05 2.38
N PHE A 46 -7.91 -3.09 3.18
CA PHE A 46 -9.24 -3.40 3.76
C PHE A 46 -9.71 -2.33 4.75
N VAL A 47 -8.78 -1.55 5.31
CA VAL A 47 -9.07 -0.43 6.21
C VAL A 47 -8.42 0.84 5.64
N PRO A 48 -9.17 1.64 4.84
CA PRO A 48 -8.61 2.74 4.06
C PRO A 48 -7.77 3.75 4.87
N LEU A 49 -8.12 3.99 6.12
CA LEU A 49 -7.35 4.86 7.04
C LEU A 49 -5.93 4.33 7.29
N PHE A 50 -5.79 3.04 7.58
CA PHE A 50 -4.47 2.43 7.77
C PHE A 50 -3.67 2.37 6.47
N ALA A 51 -4.35 2.14 5.34
CA ALA A 51 -3.72 2.15 4.02
C ALA A 51 -3.00 3.48 3.75
N ILE A 52 -3.67 4.60 4.00
CA ILE A 52 -3.11 5.95 3.78
C ILE A 52 -1.94 6.20 4.73
N ILE A 53 -2.08 5.87 6.02
CA ILE A 53 -0.99 6.06 7.00
C ILE A 53 0.23 5.23 6.62
N PHE A 54 0.03 3.96 6.20
CA PHE A 54 1.11 3.08 5.79
C PHE A 54 1.81 3.57 4.52
N LEU A 55 1.06 4.06 3.53
CA LEU A 55 1.65 4.69 2.35
C LEU A 55 2.39 5.97 2.71
N ALA A 56 1.85 6.83 3.57
CA ALA A 56 2.53 8.05 4.00
C ALA A 56 3.86 7.74 4.70
N TYR A 57 3.86 6.73 5.57
CA TYR A 57 5.08 6.22 6.20
C TYR A 57 6.08 5.69 5.16
N LEU A 58 5.63 4.89 4.20
CA LEU A 58 6.48 4.40 3.11
C LEU A 58 7.01 5.53 2.24
N VAL A 59 6.23 6.57 1.95
CA VAL A 59 6.68 7.72 1.14
C VAL A 59 7.75 8.51 1.88
N LEU A 60 7.58 8.73 3.19
CA LEU A 60 8.49 9.50 4.02
C LEU A 60 9.79 8.75 4.35
N LYS A 61 9.77 7.42 4.27
CA LYS A 61 10.96 6.60 4.53
C LYS A 61 12.06 6.88 3.49
N ASP A 62 13.30 7.01 3.95
CA ASP A 62 14.44 7.20 3.06
C ASP A 62 14.68 5.97 2.16
N ASP A 63 15.20 6.22 0.96
CA ASP A 63 15.56 5.14 0.04
C ASP A 63 16.79 4.40 0.58
N ILE A 64 16.83 3.08 0.44
CA ILE A 64 17.95 2.26 0.96
C ILE A 64 19.24 2.51 0.18
N ALA A 65 19.13 3.10 -1.01
CA ALA A 65 20.28 3.55 -1.79
C ALA A 65 20.93 4.82 -1.22
N GLU A 66 20.36 5.46 -0.21
CA GLU A 66 20.94 6.63 0.46
C GLU A 66 21.93 6.19 1.55
N VAL A 67 22.97 5.44 1.15
CA VAL A 67 24.24 5.49 1.87
C VAL A 67 24.90 6.79 1.42
N LYS A 68 24.56 7.89 2.09
CA LYS A 68 25.40 9.09 2.07
C LYS A 68 26.68 8.74 2.84
N GLU A 69 27.74 8.50 2.07
CA GLU A 69 29.13 8.55 2.57
C GLU A 69 29.43 9.90 3.22
#